data_AF-A0A7X8A674-F1
#
_entry.id   AF-A0A7X8A674-F1
#
_cell.length_a   1.000
_cell.length_b   1.000
_cell.length_c   1.000
_cell.angle_alpha   90.00
_cell.angle_beta   90.00
_cell.angle_gamma   90.00
#
_symmetry.space_group_name_H-M   'P 1'
#
loop_
_entity.id
_entity.type
_entity.pdbx_description
1 polymer ?
#
loop_
_entity_poly.entity_id
_entity_poly.type
_entity_poly.pdbx_seq_one_letter_code
_entity_poly.pdbx_strand_id
1 'polypeptide(L)' 'AYTYTIKEALQFHVGCPWAKAGVIEIVIEGKKTITIDFGDGTCDRKFTVTIDGQTTQESGLEGSEGGI' A
#
# COMPACT_ATOMS: atom_id res chain seq x y z
N ALA A 1 15.40 -11.14 -6.87
CA ALA A 1 14.04 -11.64 -6.60
C ALA A 1 13.18 -10.52 -6.03
N TYR A 2 11.90 -10.77 -5.76
CA TYR A 2 11.07 -9.84 -4.99
C TYR A 2 10.31 -10.61 -3.91
N THR A 3 10.10 -9.98 -2.77
CA THR A 3 9.34 -10.55 -1.64
C THR A 3 8.21 -9.62 -1.26
N TYR A 4 7.01 -10.16 -1.11
CA TYR A 4 5.84 -9.48 -0.57
C TYR A 4 5.56 -10.00 0.83
N THR A 5 5.56 -9.09 1.81
CA THR A 5 5.30 -9.42 3.21
C THR A 5 4.13 -8.58 3.72
N ILE A 6 3.14 -9.23 4.32
CA ILE A 6 2.09 -8.56 5.08
C ILE A 6 2.66 -8.29 6.48
N LYS A 7 3.01 -7.03 6.77
CA LYS A 7 3.55 -6.61 8.08
C LYS A 7 2.45 -6.45 9.11
N GLU A 8 1.31 -5.94 8.64
CA GLU A 8 0.08 -5.81 9.42
C GLU A 8 -1.09 -6.34 8.61
N ALA A 9 -2.00 -7.06 9.28
CA ALA A 9 -3.11 -7.73 8.63
C ALA A 9 -3.98 -6.73 7.84
N LEU A 10 -4.25 -7.07 6.58
CA LEU A 10 -5.14 -6.28 5.74
C LEU A 10 -6.57 -6.38 6.27
N GLN A 11 -7.20 -5.23 6.49
CA GLN A 11 -8.59 -5.17 6.95
C GLN A 11 -9.51 -4.78 5.80
N PHE A 12 -10.52 -5.63 5.58
CA PHE A 12 -11.61 -5.38 4.64
C PHE A 12 -12.92 -5.35 5.40
N HIS A 13 -13.84 -4.48 5.00
CA HIS A 13 -15.18 -4.40 5.61
C HIS A 13 -16.22 -4.66 4.53
N VAL A 14 -17.33 -5.30 4.92
CA VAL A 14 -18.47 -5.49 4.03
C VAL A 14 -18.98 -4.14 3.57
N GLY A 15 -19.09 -3.94 2.25
CA GLY A 15 -19.50 -2.67 1.64
C GLY A 15 -18.35 -1.70 1.35
N CYS A 16 -17.10 -2.02 1.71
CA CYS A 16 -15.92 -1.26 1.34
C CYS A 16 -15.08 -2.06 0.32
N PRO A 17 -14.95 -1.61 -0.94
CA PRO A 17 -14.32 -2.42 -1.98
C PRO A 17 -12.78 -2.36 -1.98
N TRP A 18 -12.18 -1.64 -1.03
CA TRP A 18 -10.73 -1.52 -0.84
C TRP A 18 -10.32 -1.91 0.57
N ALA A 19 -9.05 -2.29 0.74
CA ALA A 19 -8.43 -2.43 2.05
C ALA A 19 -8.43 -1.05 2.74
N LYS A 20 -8.82 -1.02 4.01
CA LYS A 20 -8.91 0.23 4.78
C LYS A 20 -7.78 0.42 5.79
N ALA A 21 -7.06 -0.66 6.09
CA ALA A 21 -5.95 -0.68 7.03
C ALA A 21 -5.06 -1.90 6.78
N GLY A 22 -3.85 -1.85 7.32
CA GLY A 22 -2.82 -2.86 7.17
C GLY A 22 -1.64 -2.33 6.37
N VAL A 23 -0.54 -3.09 6.40
CA VAL A 23 0.74 -2.66 5.85
C VAL A 23 1.37 -3.81 5.06
N ILE A 24 1.73 -3.53 3.80
CA ILE A 24 2.48 -4.45 2.95
C ILE A 24 3.88 -3.87 2.74
N GLU A 25 4.89 -4.73 2.84
CA GLU A 25 6.26 -4.43 2.48
C GLU A 25 6.67 -5.26 1.26
N ILE A 26 7.21 -4.57 0.26
CA ILE A 26 7.71 -5.14 -0.99
C ILE A 26 9.20 -4.85 -1.05
N VAL A 27 10.00 -5.91 -1.03
CA VAL A 27 11.46 -5.79 -1.15
C VAL A 27 11.86 -6.28 -2.54
N ILE A 28 12.44 -5.39 -3.34
CA ILE A 28 13.05 -5.74 -4.62
C ILE A 28 14.56 -5.78 -4.40
N GLU A 29 15.11 -7.00 -4.36
CA GLU A 29 16.53 -7.22 -4.02
C GLU A 29 17.46 -6.38 -4.91
N GLY A 30 18.34 -5.60 -4.25
CA GLY A 30 19.30 -4.73 -4.92
C GLY A 30 18.72 -3.49 -5.60
N LYS A 31 17.43 -3.16 -5.39
CA LYS A 31 16.79 -1.97 -5.99
C LYS A 31 16.15 -1.05 -4.96
N LYS A 32 15.04 -1.46 -4.36
CA LYS A 32 14.23 -0.61 -3.47
C LYS A 32 13.35 -1.40 -2.53
N THR A 33 13.01 -0.78 -1.41
CA THR A 33 11.97 -1.25 -0.51
C THR A 33 10.78 -0.31 -0.60
N ILE A 34 9.60 -0.90 -0.82
CA ILE A 34 8.33 -0.18 -0.96
C ILE A 34 7.42 -0.62 0.19
N THR A 35 6.89 0.33 0.94
CA THR A 35 5.87 0.09 1.96
C THR A 35 4.56 0.71 1.51
N ILE A 36 3.47 -0.04 1.60
CA ILE A 36 2.12 0.43 1.32
C ILE A 36 1.32 0.33 2.63
N ASP A 37 0.90 1.47 3.16
CA ASP A 37 0.04 1.59 4.33
C ASP A 37 -1.37 1.98 3.88
N PHE A 38 -2.34 1.12 4.16
CA PHE A 38 -3.73 1.30 3.74
C PHE A 38 -4.54 2.23 4.64
N GLY A 39 -3.94 2.79 5.69
CA GLY A 39 -4.53 3.83 6.53
C GLY A 39 -5.17 3.31 7.82
N ASP A 40 -6.03 4.16 8.38
CA ASP A 40 -6.54 4.05 9.76
C ASP A 40 -7.82 3.22 9.90
N GLY A 41 -8.33 2.69 8.80
CA GLY A 41 -9.60 1.99 8.75
C GLY A 41 -10.76 2.82 8.21
N THR A 42 -10.53 4.01 7.68
CA THR A 42 -11.57 4.74 6.95
C THR A 42 -11.79 4.14 5.56
N CYS A 43 -13.04 4.00 5.13
CA CYS A 43 -13.34 3.57 3.77
C CYS A 43 -13.25 4.75 2.79
N ASP A 44 -12.04 5.24 2.50
CA ASP A 44 -11.82 6.44 1.67
C ASP A 44 -10.87 6.26 0.48
N ARG A 45 -10.43 5.01 0.21
CA ARG A 45 -9.55 4.63 -0.91
C ARG A 45 -8.21 5.39 -0.91
N LYS A 46 -7.77 5.85 0.26
CA LYS A 46 -6.44 6.45 0.43
C LYS A 46 -5.47 5.41 0.95
N PHE A 47 -4.23 5.53 0.50
CA PHE A 47 -3.12 4.74 1.02
C PHE A 47 -1.85 5.57 0.90
N THR A 48 -0.87 5.22 1.71
CA THR A 48 0.42 5.88 1.75
C THR A 48 1.46 4.93 1.18
N VAL A 49 2.21 5.38 0.18
CA VAL A 49 3.32 4.62 -0.41
C VAL A 49 4.62 5.26 0.04
N THR A 50 5.50 4.47 0.63
CA THR A 50 6.86 4.87 0.96
C THR A 50 7.84 4.09 0.08
N ILE A 51 8.67 4.78 -0.70
CA ILE A 51 9.74 4.19 -1.51
C ILE A 51 11.07 4.72 -1.01
N ASP A 52 11.95 3.84 -0.51
CA ASP A 52 13.28 4.22 0.00
C ASP A 52 13.26 5.41 1.00
N GLY A 53 12.21 5.47 1.83
CA GLY A 53 12.01 6.51 2.84
C GLY A 53 11.27 7.78 2.36
N GLN A 54 10.97 7.89 1.07
CA GLN A 54 10.14 8.98 0.53
C GLN A 54 8.68 8.57 0.49
N THR A 55 7.80 9.39 1.06
CA THR A 55 6.40 9.05 1.27
C THR A 55 5.46 9.94 0.47
N THR A 56 4.51 9.31 -0.25
CA THR A 56 3.42 9.96 -0.95
C THR A 56 2.09 9.34 -0.54
N GLN A 57 1.06 10.17 -0.37
CA GLN A 57 -0.31 9.68 -0.18
C GLN A 57 -1.01 9.65 -1.54
N GLU A 58 -1.56 8.51 -1.87
CA GLU A 58 -2.30 8.27 -3.09
C GLU A 58 -3.78 8.09 -2.76
N SER A 59 -4.64 8.66 -3.61
CA SER A 59 -6.05 8.31 -3.62
C SER A 59 -6.28 7.49 -4.88
N GLY A 60 -6.90 6.30 -4.74
CA GLY A 60 -6.85 5.27 -5.79
C GLY A 60 -7.50 5.62 -7.14
N LEU A 61 -7.99 6.85 -7.34
CA LEU A 61 -8.41 7.37 -8.65
C LEU A 61 -7.21 7.69 -9.56
N GLU A 62 -6.02 7.95 -9.02
CA GLU A 62 -4.83 8.36 -9.81
C GLU A 62 -3.73 7.29 -9.90
N GLY A 63 -3.78 6.24 -9.06
CA GLY A 63 -2.75 5.20 -8.99
C GLY A 63 -2.73 4.15 -10.10
N SER A 64 -3.48 4.31 -11.20
CA SER A 64 -3.48 3.35 -12.33
C SER A 64 -2.34 3.54 -13.34
N GLU A 65 -1.48 4.55 -13.17
CA GLU A 65 -0.34 4.79 -14.08
C GLU A 65 1.02 4.35 -13.49
N GLY A 66 1.02 3.66 -12.34
CA GLY A 66 2.18 2.95 -11.83
C GLY A 66 2.40 1.60 -12.53
N GLY A 67 2.36 1.59 -13.88
CA GLY A 67 2.72 0.44 -14.68
C GLY A 67 4.17 0.04 -14.41
N ILE A 68 4.35 -1.18 -13.91
CA ILE A 68 5.56 -1.96 -14.19
C ILE A 68 5.49 -2.55 -15.60
#